data_AF-A0A9J7BSL9-F1
#
_entry.id   AF-A0A9J7BSL9-F1
#
_cell.length_a   1.000
_cell.length_b   1.000
_cell.length_c   1.000
_cell.angle_alpha   90.00
_cell.angle_beta   90.00
_cell.angle_gamma   90.00
#
_symmetry.space_group_name_H-M   'P 1'
#
loop_
_entity.id
_entity.type
_entity.pdbx_description
1 polymer ?
#
loop_
_entity_poly.entity_id
_entity_poly.type
_entity_poly.pdbx_seq_one_letter_code
_entity_poly.pdbx_strand_id
1 'polypeptide(L)'
;MSTTTANTVPTQKPRRRWKRWLGTIAAVCFVAWVGFVAYINWAMHQPPEAFAAVMAKMPMPAYFVIPFETLWNPARAGHLNPGDQAPSFTVKQLQGAEAPVEMAGLWKDRPVVLVFGSYT
;
A
#
# COMPACT_ATOMS: atom_id res chain seq x y z
N MET A 1 37.47 56.63 -42.74
CA MET A 1 36.69 55.52 -43.32
C MET A 1 37.43 54.23 -43.03
N SER A 2 36.87 53.39 -42.16
CA SER A 2 37.06 51.93 -42.07
C SER A 2 36.31 51.45 -40.83
N THR A 3 35.04 51.12 -41.02
CA THR A 3 34.16 50.49 -40.04
C THR A 3 34.61 49.04 -39.81
N THR A 4 35.16 48.74 -38.64
CA THR A 4 35.39 47.36 -38.19
C THR A 4 34.06 46.76 -37.74
N THR A 5 33.51 45.86 -38.55
CA THR A 5 32.31 45.07 -38.26
C THR A 5 32.63 44.03 -37.18
N ALA A 6 31.98 44.13 -36.02
CA ALA A 6 32.02 43.11 -34.99
C ALA A 6 31.15 41.92 -35.40
N ASN A 7 31.77 40.77 -35.67
CA ASN A 7 31.07 39.51 -35.91
C ASN A 7 30.60 38.90 -34.59
N THR A 8 29.30 38.98 -34.30
CA THR A 8 28.68 38.24 -33.19
C THR A 8 28.26 36.85 -33.66
N VAL A 9 28.92 35.81 -33.17
CA VAL A 9 28.50 34.41 -33.37
C VAL A 9 27.27 34.14 -32.49
N PRO A 10 26.11 33.73 -33.05
CA PRO A 10 24.94 33.42 -32.24
C PRO A 10 25.17 32.09 -31.51
N THR A 11 25.30 32.16 -30.19
CA THR A 11 25.42 30.99 -29.31
C THR A 11 24.07 30.29 -29.29
N GLN A 12 23.91 29.23 -30.09
CA GLN A 12 22.72 28.39 -30.06
C GLN A 12 22.60 27.74 -28.68
N LYS A 13 21.50 28.04 -27.98
CA LYS A 13 21.19 27.52 -26.64
C LYS A 13 20.38 26.23 -26.78
N PRO A 14 20.94 25.02 -26.59
CA PRO A 14 20.16 23.78 -26.70
C PRO A 14 19.35 23.56 -25.42
N ARG A 15 18.33 24.39 -25.16
CA ARG A 15 17.58 24.38 -23.90
C ARG A 15 16.17 23.79 -23.98
N ARG A 16 15.72 23.33 -25.16
CA ARG A 16 14.35 22.81 -25.35
C ARG A 16 14.23 21.28 -25.44
N ARG A 17 15.19 20.58 -26.03
CA ARG A 17 15.07 19.13 -26.25
C ARG A 17 15.22 18.35 -24.95
N TRP A 18 16.24 18.64 -24.14
CA TRP A 18 16.44 17.99 -22.82
C TRP A 18 15.22 18.15 -21.91
N LYS A 19 14.63 19.35 -21.81
CA LYS A 19 13.42 19.57 -21.00
C LYS A 19 12.26 18.65 -21.39
N ARG A 20 12.11 18.34 -22.68
CA ARG A 20 11.09 17.39 -23.16
C ARG A 20 11.40 15.96 -22.73
N TRP A 21 12.65 15.51 -22.90
CA TRP A 21 13.08 14.18 -22.44
C TRP A 21 12.93 14.01 -20.93
N LEU A 22 13.30 15.03 -20.16
CA LEU A 22 13.14 15.02 -18.71
C LEU A 22 11.66 14.92 -18.30
N GLY A 23 10.78 15.66 -18.98
CA GLY A 23 9.34 15.56 -18.78
C GLY A 23 8.77 14.19 -19.13
N THR A 24 9.23 13.59 -20.24
CA THR A 24 8.82 12.24 -20.64
C THR A 24 9.28 11.19 -19.62
N ILE A 25 10.53 11.25 -19.17
CA ILE A 25 11.06 10.34 -18.15
C ILE A 25 10.26 10.49 -16.85
N ALA A 26 10.03 11.72 -16.39
CA ALA A 26 9.23 11.97 -15.19
C ALA A 26 7.80 11.41 -15.33
N ALA A 27 7.16 11.59 -16.49
CA ALA A 27 5.85 11.04 -16.76
C ALA A 27 5.84 9.50 -16.73
N VAL A 28 6.82 8.85 -17.36
CA VAL A 28 6.96 7.38 -17.34
C VAL A 28 7.17 6.87 -15.91
N CYS A 29 8.05 7.51 -15.14
CA CYS A 29 8.28 7.18 -13.73
C CYS A 29 7.01 7.35 -12.90
N PHE A 30 6.24 8.42 -13.12
CA PHE A 30 4.98 8.67 -12.43
C PHE A 30 3.93 7.61 -12.75
N VAL A 31 3.75 7.25 -14.03
CA VAL A 31 2.82 6.19 -14.44
C VAL A 31 3.23 4.84 -13.85
N ALA A 32 4.52 4.50 -13.88
CA ALA A 32 5.03 3.29 -13.27
C ALA A 32 4.78 3.27 -11.75
N TRP A 33 4.98 4.41 -11.07
CA TRP A 33 4.71 4.56 -9.65
C TRP A 33 3.22 4.38 -9.32
N VAL A 34 2.32 5.02 -10.07
CA VAL A 34 0.86 4.84 -9.89
C VAL A 34 0.46 3.38 -10.11
N GLY A 35 0.99 2.72 -11.14
CA GLY A 35 0.75 1.30 -11.39
C GLY A 35 1.25 0.41 -10.25
N PHE A 36 2.42 0.73 -9.69
CA PHE A 36 2.98 0.02 -8.55
C PHE A 36 2.13 0.21 -7.29
N VAL A 37 1.71 1.44 -6.99
CA VAL A 37 0.78 1.73 -5.87
C VAL A 37 -0.54 0.98 -6.05
N ALA A 38 -1.10 0.95 -7.26
CA ALA A 38 -2.32 0.21 -7.55
C ALA A 38 -2.14 -1.30 -7.36
N TYR A 39 -1.00 -1.87 -7.76
CA TYR A 39 -0.66 -3.27 -7.51
C TYR A 39 -0.60 -3.60 -6.02
N ILE A 40 0.06 -2.75 -5.23
CA ILE A 40 0.15 -2.93 -3.77
C ILE A 40 -1.23 -2.79 -3.12
N ASN A 41 -2.03 -1.82 -3.55
CA ASN A 41 -3.42 -1.68 -3.08
C ASN A 41 -4.24 -2.95 -3.37
N TRP A 42 -4.12 -3.52 -4.57
CA TRP A 42 -4.77 -4.80 -4.91
C TRP A 42 -4.26 -5.93 -4.02
N ALA A 43 -2.95 -6.01 -3.77
CA ALA A 43 -2.35 -7.02 -2.90
C ALA A 43 -2.84 -6.91 -1.44
N MET A 44 -3.11 -5.70 -0.93
CA MET A 44 -3.62 -5.50 0.43
C MET A 44 -5.02 -6.08 0.67
N HIS A 45 -5.84 -6.15 -0.38
CA HIS A 45 -7.19 -6.75 -0.35
C HIS A 45 -7.16 -8.28 -0.48
N GLN A 46 -5.99 -8.87 -0.75
CA GLN A 46 -5.81 -10.33 -0.76
C GLN A 46 -5.73 -10.87 0.68
N PRO A 47 -5.94 -12.20 0.86
CA PRO A 47 -5.77 -12.83 2.16
C PRO A 47 -4.39 -12.54 2.78
N PRO A 48 -4.29 -12.53 4.13
CA PRO A 48 -3.06 -12.16 4.84
C PRO A 48 -1.81 -12.91 4.37
N GLU A 49 -1.94 -14.19 4.03
CA GLU A 49 -0.84 -15.04 3.57
C GLU A 49 -0.30 -14.59 2.22
N ALA A 50 -1.19 -14.27 1.28
CA ALA A 50 -0.81 -13.78 -0.04
C ALA A 50 -0.19 -12.39 0.04
N PHE A 51 -0.78 -11.50 0.85
CA PHE A 51 -0.21 -10.18 1.10
C PHE A 51 1.17 -10.27 1.75
N ALA A 52 1.34 -11.10 2.80
CA ALA A 52 2.61 -11.30 3.48
C ALA A 52 3.70 -11.82 2.51
N ALA A 53 3.34 -12.71 1.58
CA ALA A 53 4.28 -13.21 0.57
C ALA A 53 4.77 -12.12 -0.40
N VAL A 54 3.92 -11.13 -0.71
CA VAL A 54 4.31 -9.94 -1.50
C VAL A 54 5.23 -9.04 -0.67
N MET A 55 4.84 -8.73 0.58
CA MET A 55 5.60 -7.89 1.49
C MET A 55 6.98 -8.45 1.81
N ALA A 56 7.12 -9.77 1.92
CA ALA A 56 8.40 -10.45 2.18
C ALA A 56 9.46 -10.19 1.09
N LYS A 57 9.05 -9.81 -0.12
CA LYS A 57 9.95 -9.51 -1.24
C LYS A 57 10.14 -8.00 -1.45
N MET A 58 9.50 -7.18 -0.63
CA MET A 58 9.49 -5.74 -0.83
C MET A 58 10.79 -5.09 -0.34
N PRO A 59 11.52 -4.36 -1.21
CA PRO A 59 12.74 -3.69 -0.80
C PRO A 59 12.42 -2.50 0.12
N MET A 60 13.31 -2.23 1.08
CA MET A 60 13.14 -1.16 2.07
C MET A 60 12.76 0.23 1.50
N PRO A 61 13.32 0.69 0.35
CA PRO A 61 12.93 1.98 -0.23
C PRO A 61 11.45 2.11 -0.58
N ALA A 62 10.76 0.99 -0.87
CA ALA A 62 9.34 1.00 -1.21
C ALA A 62 8.47 1.54 -0.07
N TYR A 63 8.87 1.30 1.19
CA TYR A 63 8.19 1.79 2.39
C TYR A 63 8.16 3.31 2.52
N PHE A 64 9.06 4.03 1.85
CA PHE A 64 9.10 5.49 1.88
C PHE A 64 8.29 6.15 0.75
N VAL A 65 7.99 5.41 -0.32
CA VAL A 65 7.36 5.96 -1.53
C VAL A 65 5.91 5.52 -1.72
N ILE A 66 5.45 4.51 -0.99
CA ILE A 66 4.05 4.06 -1.01
C ILE A 66 3.35 4.59 0.24
N PRO A 67 2.12 5.14 0.11
CA PRO A 67 1.32 5.59 1.25
C PRO A 67 0.64 4.42 1.97
N PHE A 68 1.42 3.55 2.64
CA PHE A 68 0.92 2.32 3.29
C PHE A 68 -0.23 2.56 4.26
N GLU A 69 -0.10 3.55 5.15
CA GLU A 69 -1.12 3.87 6.15
C GLU A 69 -2.47 4.23 5.51
N THR A 70 -2.44 5.02 4.43
CA THR A 70 -3.64 5.42 3.70
C THR A 70 -4.33 4.25 3.00
N LEU A 71 -3.57 3.30 2.49
CA LEU A 71 -4.11 2.13 1.79
C LEU A 71 -4.61 1.04 2.74
N TRP A 72 -3.98 0.90 3.91
CA TRP A 72 -4.23 -0.21 4.83
C TRP A 72 -5.63 -0.18 5.47
N ASN A 73 -6.03 0.98 6.00
CA ASN A 73 -7.28 1.10 6.74
C ASN A 73 -8.52 0.78 5.88
N PRO A 74 -8.66 1.31 4.65
CA PRO A 74 -9.77 0.93 3.77
C PRO A 74 -9.70 -0.55 3.34
N ALA A 75 -8.50 -1.06 3.02
CA ALA A 75 -8.34 -2.43 2.54
C ALA A 75 -8.70 -3.49 3.58
N ARG A 76 -8.61 -3.15 4.88
CA ARG A 76 -8.90 -4.04 6.00
C ARG A 76 -10.09 -3.57 6.84
N ALA A 77 -10.87 -2.63 6.34
CA ALA A 77 -12.12 -2.23 6.97
C ALA A 77 -13.06 -3.44 7.01
N GLY A 78 -13.47 -3.82 8.22
CA GLY A 78 -14.57 -4.74 8.42
C GLY A 78 -15.90 -4.09 8.07
N HIS A 79 -16.95 -4.90 7.96
CA HIS A 79 -18.31 -4.44 7.68
C HIS A 79 -19.23 -4.49 8.91
N LEU A 80 -18.66 -4.66 10.12
CA LEU A 80 -19.41 -4.79 11.37
C LEU A 80 -19.75 -3.41 11.94
N ASN A 81 -21.03 -3.20 12.24
CA ASN A 81 -21.56 -1.98 12.85
C ASN A 81 -22.06 -2.27 14.27
N PRO A 82 -22.17 -1.25 15.14
CA PRO A 82 -22.81 -1.39 16.44
C PRO A 82 -24.25 -1.92 16.32
N GLY A 83 -24.55 -3.00 17.03
CA GLY A 83 -25.85 -3.68 16.96
C GLY A 83 -25.90 -4.86 15.99
N ASP A 84 -24.91 -5.02 15.10
CA ASP A 84 -24.80 -6.21 14.26
C ASP A 84 -24.48 -7.44 15.12
N GLN A 85 -25.00 -8.60 14.70
CA GLN A 85 -24.65 -9.86 15.33
C GLN A 85 -23.17 -10.17 15.08
N ALA A 86 -22.43 -10.48 16.15
CA ALA A 86 -21.03 -10.86 16.03
C ALA A 86 -20.88 -12.14 15.17
N PRO A 87 -19.91 -12.17 14.24
CA PRO A 87 -19.71 -13.33 13.36
C PRO A 87 -19.24 -14.55 14.15
N SER A 88 -19.78 -15.73 13.83
CA SER A 88 -19.30 -16.99 14.38
C SER A 88 -18.04 -17.45 13.65
N PHE A 89 -17.05 -17.90 14.41
CA PHE A 89 -15.87 -18.57 13.90
C PHE A 89 -15.36 -19.54 14.95
N THR A 90 -14.64 -20.56 14.49
CA THR A 90 -14.08 -21.59 15.37
C THR A 90 -12.61 -21.29 15.62
N VAL A 91 -12.22 -21.20 16.88
CA VAL A 91 -10.82 -20.96 17.28
C VAL A 91 -10.22 -22.20 17.96
N LYS A 92 -8.91 -22.37 17.79
CA LYS A 92 -8.16 -23.36 18.57
C LYS A 92 -7.75 -22.74 19.90
N GLN A 93 -7.85 -23.52 20.96
CA GLN A 93 -7.39 -23.10 22.29
C GLN A 93 -5.87 -23.21 22.39
N LEU A 94 -5.22 -22.22 23.00
CA LEU A 94 -3.76 -22.11 23.03
C LEU A 94 -3.08 -23.18 23.92
N GLN A 95 -3.74 -23.62 25.00
CA GLN A 95 -3.11 -24.40 26.08
C GLN A 95 -3.41 -25.91 26.08
N GLY A 96 -3.79 -26.53 24.96
CA GLY A 96 -3.85 -27.99 24.90
C GLY A 96 -4.79 -28.55 23.84
N ALA A 97 -4.74 -29.87 23.66
CA ALA A 97 -5.43 -30.70 22.67
C ALA A 97 -6.98 -30.70 22.75
N GLU A 98 -7.57 -29.62 23.24
CA GLU A 98 -9.00 -29.44 23.33
C GLU A 98 -9.62 -29.23 21.96
N ALA A 99 -10.89 -29.63 21.85
CA ALA A 99 -11.66 -29.45 20.64
C ALA A 99 -11.73 -27.95 20.29
N PRO A 100 -11.72 -27.60 18.99
CA PRO A 100 -11.92 -26.22 18.56
C PRO A 100 -13.21 -25.63 19.16
N VAL A 101 -13.14 -24.40 19.68
CA VAL A 101 -14.26 -23.72 20.34
C VAL A 101 -14.98 -22.85 19.32
N GLU A 102 -16.30 -23.03 19.19
CA GLU A 102 -17.14 -22.11 18.42
C GLU A 102 -17.46 -20.87 19.27
N MET A 103 -17.05 -19.70 18.77
CA MET A 103 -17.16 -18.45 19.51
C MET A 103 -18.61 -18.04 19.79
N ALA A 104 -19.55 -18.35 18.87
CA ALA A 104 -20.96 -18.02 19.06
C ALA A 104 -21.63 -18.68 20.27
N GLY A 105 -21.12 -19.84 20.70
CA GLY A 105 -21.59 -20.47 21.93
C GLY A 105 -21.28 -19.65 23.18
N LEU A 106 -20.18 -18.88 23.18
CA LEU A 106 -19.70 -18.18 24.37
C LEU A 106 -20.57 -16.98 24.76
N TRP A 107 -21.15 -16.29 23.77
CA TRP A 107 -22.01 -15.12 24.01
C TRP A 107 -23.50 -15.43 23.96
N LYS A 108 -23.88 -16.71 23.83
CA LYS A 108 -25.29 -17.13 23.89
C LYS A 108 -25.87 -16.98 25.30
N ASP A 109 -25.06 -17.32 26.30
CA ASP A 109 -25.52 -17.42 27.69
C ASP A 109 -25.09 -16.24 28.57
N ARG A 110 -24.12 -15.44 28.11
CA ARG A 110 -23.57 -14.31 28.87
C ARG A 110 -22.96 -13.23 27.97
N PRO A 111 -22.87 -11.96 28.42
CA PRO A 111 -22.11 -10.94 27.71
C PRO A 111 -20.62 -11.30 27.63
N VAL A 112 -20.00 -11.06 26.47
CA VAL A 112 -18.59 -11.36 26.20
C VAL A 112 -17.90 -10.15 25.57
N VAL A 113 -16.64 -9.94 25.93
CA VAL A 113 -15.74 -8.99 25.25
C VAL A 113 -14.66 -9.78 24.53
N LEU A 114 -14.53 -9.58 23.22
CA LEU A 114 -13.45 -10.15 22.43
C LEU A 114 -12.32 -9.14 22.31
N VAL A 115 -11.13 -9.53 22.77
CA VAL A 115 -9.91 -8.71 22.67
C VAL A 115 -8.98 -9.38 21.68
N PHE A 116 -8.71 -8.71 20.56
CA PHE A 116 -7.75 -9.15 19.55
C PHE A 116 -6.42 -8.44 19.78
N GLY A 117 -5.36 -9.20 20.02
CA GLY A 117 -4.00 -8.68 20.14
C GLY A 117 -3.09 -9.27 19.06
N SER A 118 -2.11 -8.50 18.61
CA SER A 118 -1.01 -9.06 17.81
C SER A 118 0.03 -9.66 18.74
N TYR A 119 0.34 -10.94 18.56
CA TYR A 119 1.54 -11.54 19.13
C TYR A 119 2.61 -11.53 18.05
N THR A 120 3.61 -10.66 18.21
CA THR A 120 4.82 -10.64 17.39
C THR A 120 5.93 -11.38 18.12
#